data_AF-A0A4R1JN63-F1
#
_entry.id   AF-A0A4R1JN63-F1
#
_cell.length_a   1.000
_cell.length_b   1.000
_cell.length_c   1.000
_cell.angle_alpha   90.00
_cell.angle_beta   90.00
_cell.angle_gamma   90.00
#
_symmetry.space_group_name_H-M   'P 1'
#
loop_
_entity.id
_entity.type
_entity.pdbx_description
1 polymer ?
#
loop_
_entity_poly.entity_id
_entity_poly.type
_entity_poly.pdbx_seq_one_letter_code
_entity_poly.pdbx_strand_id
1 'polypeptide(L)'
;MKKYLLVICVLIVISCEKKESINNLTSQKKEKEITKTVSAKNTDIESVKNIDRPKQSKIITSKFDLKLLFGIWTNDPNGPHADFELTKKSYYIVDYDGDGDMPYVINQDTIKVYYNDYTSVGIIKNATKDTLKIDWDENGITNYTRWKN
;
A
#
# COMPACT_ATOMS: atom_id res chain seq x y z
N MET A 1 23.82 46.03 60.55
CA MET A 1 23.12 47.29 60.18
C MET A 1 22.79 47.24 58.69
N LYS A 2 21.58 47.70 58.34
CA LYS A 2 21.03 48.00 57.01
C LYS A 2 20.66 46.81 56.09
N LYS A 3 19.35 46.59 56.05
CA LYS A 3 18.58 45.93 54.98
C LYS A 3 18.67 46.78 53.71
N TYR A 4 18.84 46.16 52.55
CA TYR A 4 18.35 46.70 51.28
C TYR A 4 17.73 45.60 50.45
N LEU A 5 16.41 45.75 50.30
CA LEU A 5 15.55 45.02 49.38
C LEU A 5 15.79 45.64 47.99
N LEU A 6 16.22 44.84 47.02
CA LEU A 6 16.37 45.28 45.64
C LEU A 6 15.55 44.35 44.74
N VAL A 7 14.37 44.86 44.38
CA VAL A 7 13.43 44.26 43.44
C VAL A 7 14.00 44.45 42.04
N ILE A 8 14.30 43.36 41.34
CA ILE A 8 14.71 43.38 39.93
C ILE A 8 13.56 42.76 39.11
N CYS A 9 12.80 43.62 38.43
CA CYS A 9 11.88 43.24 37.37
C CYS A 9 12.68 42.90 36.12
N VAL A 10 12.72 41.63 35.72
CA VAL A 10 13.27 41.22 34.42
C VAL A 10 12.11 41.19 33.43
N LEU A 11 12.02 42.22 32.58
CA LEU A 11 11.21 42.22 31.36
C LEU A 11 11.97 41.41 30.31
N ILE A 12 11.46 40.23 29.95
CA ILE A 12 11.95 39.45 28.82
C ILE A 12 11.37 40.07 27.55
N VAL A 13 12.18 40.84 26.82
CA VAL A 13 11.88 41.25 25.45
C VAL A 13 12.17 40.09 24.50
N ILE A 14 11.12 39.61 23.84
CA ILE A 14 11.20 38.64 22.75
C ILE A 14 11.67 39.39 21.50
N SER A 15 12.82 39.01 20.95
CA SER A 15 13.28 39.43 19.63
C SER A 15 13.42 38.20 18.74
N CYS A 16 12.50 38.04 17.79
CA CYS A 16 12.51 37.00 16.78
C CYS A 16 13.49 37.39 15.67
N GLU A 17 14.62 36.70 15.55
CA GLU A 17 15.46 36.80 14.34
C GLU A 17 14.86 35.95 13.22
N LYS A 18 14.48 36.62 12.12
CA LYS A 18 14.20 35.99 10.84
C LYS A 18 15.52 35.83 10.07
N LYS A 19 15.95 34.61 9.81
CA LYS A 19 17.04 34.31 8.85
C LYS A 19 16.46 33.60 7.64
N GLU A 20 16.57 34.28 6.49
CA GLU A 20 16.46 33.69 5.17
C GLU A 20 17.73 32.89 4.84
N SER A 21 17.56 31.71 4.25
CA SER A 21 18.58 31.09 3.41
C SER A 21 17.94 30.65 2.11
N ILE A 22 18.31 31.34 1.04
CA ILE A 22 18.09 30.96 -0.34
C ILE A 22 19.01 29.77 -0.65
N ASN A 23 18.46 28.68 -1.17
CA ASN A 23 19.20 27.74 -2.01
C ASN A 23 18.34 27.37 -3.21
N ASN A 24 18.84 27.76 -4.39
CA ASN A 24 18.35 27.37 -5.69
C ASN A 24 18.55 25.86 -5.88
N LEU A 25 17.55 25.15 -6.42
CA LEU A 25 17.65 24.33 -7.65
C LEU A 25 16.46 23.36 -7.72
N THR A 26 15.71 23.48 -8.81
CA THR A 26 15.07 22.38 -9.56
C THR A 26 14.42 21.25 -8.76
N SER A 27 13.10 21.30 -8.67
CA SER A 27 12.25 20.10 -8.79
C SER A 27 10.86 20.52 -9.26
N GLN A 28 10.72 20.73 -10.57
CA GLN A 28 9.47 20.42 -11.23
C GLN A 28 9.30 18.90 -11.19
N LYS A 29 8.91 18.36 -10.03
CA LYS A 29 8.23 17.08 -9.96
C LYS A 29 6.83 17.40 -9.49
N LYS A 30 6.01 17.91 -10.44
CA LYS A 30 4.56 17.83 -10.32
C LYS A 30 4.21 16.36 -10.50
N GLU A 31 4.53 15.56 -9.48
CA GLU A 31 3.94 14.26 -9.30
C GLU A 31 2.48 14.56 -9.01
N LYS A 32 1.70 14.52 -10.09
CA LYS A 32 0.25 14.63 -10.04
C LYS A 32 -0.14 13.41 -9.21
N GLU A 33 -0.32 13.62 -7.92
CA GLU A 33 -0.88 12.65 -6.99
C GLU A 33 -2.26 12.31 -7.53
N ILE A 34 -2.31 11.29 -8.38
CA ILE A 34 -3.56 10.73 -8.83
C ILE A 34 -4.14 10.14 -7.57
N THR A 35 -5.17 10.79 -7.03
CA THR A 35 -6.03 10.20 -6.02
C THR A 35 -6.67 8.97 -6.65
N LYS A 36 -5.96 7.83 -6.60
CA LYS A 36 -6.38 6.58 -7.25
C LYS A 36 -7.51 6.00 -6.41
N THR A 37 -8.74 6.22 -6.87
CA THR A 37 -9.90 5.43 -6.44
C THR A 37 -9.66 3.95 -6.76
N VAL A 38 -10.34 3.02 -6.08
CA VAL A 38 -10.22 1.57 -6.35
C VAL A 38 -10.43 1.26 -7.85
N SER A 39 -11.35 1.96 -8.51
CA SER A 39 -11.58 1.87 -9.96
C SER A 39 -10.35 2.27 -10.79
N ALA A 40 -9.55 3.26 -10.37
CA ALA A 40 -8.31 3.61 -11.09
C ALA A 40 -7.18 2.58 -10.91
N LYS A 41 -7.33 1.62 -9.98
CA LYS A 41 -6.40 0.48 -9.81
C LYS A 41 -6.84 -0.76 -10.61
N ASN A 42 -8.11 -0.83 -11.03
CA ASN A 42 -8.68 -1.95 -11.78
C ASN A 42 -8.74 -1.69 -13.30
N THR A 43 -7.76 -0.96 -13.84
CA THR A 43 -7.74 -0.60 -15.26
C THR A 43 -6.30 -0.45 -15.71
N ASP A 44 -6.03 -0.91 -16.93
CA ASP A 44 -4.78 -0.64 -17.61
C ASP A 44 -4.67 0.85 -17.94
N ILE A 45 -3.65 1.51 -17.37
CA ILE A 45 -3.41 2.92 -17.64
C ILE A 45 -2.55 3.03 -18.92
N GLU A 46 -3.19 3.20 -20.08
CA GLU A 46 -2.51 3.28 -21.39
C GLU A 46 -1.35 4.29 -21.43
N SER A 47 -1.45 5.38 -20.66
CA SER A 47 -0.42 6.42 -20.61
C SER A 47 0.82 6.05 -19.78
N VAL A 48 0.79 4.93 -19.05
CA VAL A 48 1.90 4.47 -18.21
C VAL A 48 2.59 3.30 -18.91
N LYS A 49 3.93 3.36 -18.96
CA LYS A 49 4.71 2.28 -19.56
C LYS A 49 4.63 1.02 -18.71
N ASN A 50 4.26 -0.10 -19.32
CA ASN A 50 4.25 -1.38 -18.64
C ASN A 50 5.63 -1.75 -18.09
N ILE A 51 5.64 -2.34 -16.90
CA ILE A 51 6.84 -2.89 -16.28
C ILE A 51 7.14 -4.28 -16.85
N ASP A 52 8.37 -4.75 -16.66
CA ASP A 52 8.70 -6.14 -16.92
C ASP A 52 7.99 -7.05 -15.90
N ARG A 53 7.28 -8.05 -16.40
CA ARG A 53 6.43 -8.96 -15.62
C ARG A 53 6.90 -10.41 -15.82
N PRO A 54 6.92 -11.25 -14.76
CA PRO A 54 7.10 -12.67 -14.96
C PRO A 54 5.94 -13.25 -15.78
N LYS A 55 6.25 -14.18 -16.69
CA LYS A 55 5.23 -14.83 -17.55
C LYS A 55 4.22 -15.71 -16.78
N GLN A 56 4.56 -16.09 -15.56
CA GLN A 56 3.75 -16.97 -14.73
C GLN A 56 4.01 -16.71 -13.25
N SER A 57 3.02 -17.00 -12.42
CA SER A 57 3.17 -16.95 -10.97
C SER A 57 4.14 -18.03 -10.48
N LYS A 58 4.82 -17.74 -9.36
CA LYS A 58 5.78 -18.64 -8.75
C LYS A 58 5.60 -18.69 -7.24
N ILE A 59 5.64 -19.89 -6.69
CA ILE A 59 5.69 -20.12 -5.24
C ILE A 59 7.06 -20.70 -4.95
N ILE A 60 7.91 -19.92 -4.27
CA ILE A 60 9.26 -20.35 -3.90
C ILE A 60 9.17 -21.20 -2.63
N THR A 61 8.62 -20.60 -1.57
CA THR A 61 8.24 -21.24 -0.32
C THR A 61 7.05 -20.48 0.25
N SER A 62 6.22 -21.12 1.08
CA SER A 62 5.18 -20.39 1.82
C SER A 62 5.23 -20.76 3.29
N LYS A 63 5.06 -19.75 4.15
CA LYS A 63 4.90 -19.92 5.59
C LYS A 63 3.48 -20.39 5.96
N PHE A 64 2.51 -20.16 5.06
CA PHE A 64 1.12 -20.51 5.25
C PHE A 64 0.74 -21.71 4.37
N ASP A 65 -0.25 -22.49 4.79
CA ASP A 65 -0.83 -23.51 3.91
C ASP A 65 -1.47 -22.82 2.70
N LEU A 66 -1.01 -23.18 1.50
CA LEU A 66 -1.52 -22.64 0.25
C LEU A 66 -3.02 -22.86 0.09
N LYS A 67 -3.60 -23.91 0.68
CA LYS A 67 -5.05 -24.15 0.67
C LYS A 67 -5.82 -23.08 1.46
N LEU A 68 -5.19 -22.46 2.44
CA LEU A 68 -5.77 -21.36 3.22
C LEU A 68 -5.60 -20.02 2.50
N LEU A 69 -4.56 -19.86 1.68
CA LEU A 69 -4.35 -18.66 0.87
C LEU A 69 -5.23 -18.64 -0.38
N PHE A 70 -5.39 -19.79 -1.04
CA PHE A 70 -6.16 -19.86 -2.27
C PHE A 70 -7.66 -19.69 -2.03
N GLY A 71 -8.28 -18.88 -2.88
CA GLY A 71 -9.69 -18.54 -2.78
C GLY A 71 -10.02 -17.17 -3.32
N ILE A 72 -11.31 -16.87 -3.25
CA ILE A 72 -11.89 -15.58 -3.63
C ILE A 72 -12.04 -14.75 -2.34
N TRP A 73 -11.52 -13.53 -2.36
CA TRP A 73 -11.35 -12.68 -1.19
C TRP A 73 -11.98 -11.32 -1.40
N THR A 74 -12.61 -10.79 -0.36
CA THR A 74 -13.16 -9.44 -0.34
C THR A 74 -12.89 -8.74 0.98
N ASN A 75 -12.60 -7.44 0.93
CA ASN A 75 -12.57 -6.53 2.06
C ASN A 75 -13.96 -5.98 2.40
N ASP A 76 -14.92 -6.11 1.48
CA ASP A 76 -16.33 -5.75 1.67
C ASP A 76 -17.23 -6.98 1.46
N PRO A 77 -17.54 -7.74 2.52
CA PRO A 77 -18.39 -8.92 2.44
C PRO A 77 -19.84 -8.63 2.04
N ASN A 78 -20.28 -7.37 2.11
CA ASN A 78 -21.63 -6.96 1.69
C ASN A 78 -21.63 -6.30 0.31
N GLY A 79 -20.45 -6.14 -0.31
CA GLY A 79 -20.30 -5.61 -1.65
C GLY A 79 -20.94 -6.53 -2.68
N PRO A 80 -21.13 -6.07 -3.93
CA PRO A 80 -21.69 -6.89 -5.00
C PRO A 80 -20.66 -7.88 -5.61
N HIS A 81 -19.37 -7.64 -5.39
CA HIS A 81 -18.26 -8.34 -6.02
C HIS A 81 -17.14 -8.59 -5.01
N ALA A 82 -16.26 -9.55 -5.32
CA ALA A 82 -15.03 -9.75 -4.58
C ALA A 82 -13.93 -8.78 -5.03
N ASP A 83 -12.84 -8.65 -4.28
CA ASP A 83 -11.68 -7.86 -4.73
C ASP A 83 -10.80 -8.67 -5.70
N PHE A 84 -10.51 -9.92 -5.34
CA PHE A 84 -9.62 -10.78 -6.11
C PHE A 84 -9.83 -12.27 -5.87
N GLU A 85 -9.35 -13.09 -6.79
CA GLU A 85 -9.13 -14.52 -6.60
C GLU A 85 -7.63 -14.83 -6.61
N LEU A 86 -7.14 -15.47 -5.55
CA LEU A 86 -5.78 -15.99 -5.50
C LEU A 86 -5.80 -17.49 -5.82
N THR A 87 -5.18 -17.87 -6.93
CA THR A 87 -5.01 -19.26 -7.36
C THR A 87 -3.55 -19.62 -7.47
N LYS A 88 -3.22 -20.87 -7.79
CA LYS A 88 -1.83 -21.26 -8.14
C LYS A 88 -1.32 -20.54 -9.41
N LYS A 89 -2.21 -20.08 -10.28
CA LYS A 89 -1.87 -19.53 -11.59
C LYS A 89 -1.67 -18.01 -11.54
N SER A 90 -2.54 -17.30 -10.83
CA SER A 90 -2.63 -15.84 -10.87
C SER A 90 -3.25 -15.26 -9.59
N TYR A 91 -3.01 -13.96 -9.40
CA TYR A 91 -3.75 -13.07 -8.53
C TYR A 91 -4.73 -12.33 -9.44
N TYR A 92 -5.92 -12.89 -9.61
CA TYR A 92 -6.93 -12.38 -10.54
C TYR A 92 -7.69 -11.23 -9.89
N ILE A 93 -7.64 -10.04 -10.50
CA ILE A 93 -8.40 -8.87 -10.04
C ILE A 93 -9.80 -8.93 -10.63
N VAL A 94 -10.82 -8.86 -9.76
CA VAL A 94 -12.22 -8.88 -10.20
C VAL A 94 -12.60 -7.53 -10.79
N ASP A 95 -13.44 -7.54 -11.83
CA ASP A 95 -13.89 -6.37 -12.58
C ASP A 95 -12.74 -5.50 -13.11
N TYR A 96 -11.64 -6.14 -13.51
CA TYR A 96 -10.51 -5.48 -14.14
C TYR A 96 -10.80 -5.19 -15.61
N ASP A 97 -10.64 -3.94 -16.04
CA ASP A 97 -10.73 -3.54 -17.45
C ASP A 97 -9.40 -3.84 -18.15
N GLY A 98 -9.32 -5.02 -18.77
CA GLY A 98 -8.13 -5.58 -19.41
C GLY A 98 -7.86 -7.03 -19.00
N ASP A 99 -6.59 -7.42 -18.97
CA ASP A 99 -6.18 -8.72 -18.44
C ASP A 99 -6.00 -8.65 -16.91
N GLY A 100 -7.00 -9.15 -16.18
CA GLY A 100 -7.01 -9.20 -14.72
C GLY A 100 -6.07 -10.25 -14.11
N ASP A 101 -5.46 -11.13 -14.90
CA ASP A 101 -4.56 -12.18 -14.40
C ASP A 101 -3.16 -11.61 -14.08
N MET A 102 -2.98 -11.16 -12.83
CA MET A 102 -1.70 -10.64 -12.37
C MET A 102 -0.79 -11.79 -11.90
N PRO A 103 0.42 -11.94 -12.46
CA PRO A 103 1.37 -12.92 -11.97
C PRO A 103 1.90 -12.46 -10.62
N TYR A 104 2.21 -13.42 -9.75
CA TYR A 104 2.72 -13.14 -8.42
C TYR A 104 3.91 -14.02 -8.05
N VAL A 105 4.64 -13.60 -7.02
CA VAL A 105 5.64 -14.42 -6.33
C VAL A 105 5.28 -14.53 -4.86
N ILE A 106 5.16 -15.76 -4.35
CA ILE A 106 5.09 -16.03 -2.90
C ILE A 106 6.44 -16.58 -2.44
N ASN A 107 7.00 -15.95 -1.39
CA ASN A 107 8.17 -16.42 -0.68
C ASN A 107 7.99 -16.20 0.82
N GLN A 108 7.96 -17.28 1.59
CA GLN A 108 7.65 -17.28 3.02
C GLN A 108 6.28 -16.62 3.30
N ASP A 109 6.25 -15.49 4.00
CA ASP A 109 5.04 -14.70 4.28
C ASP A 109 4.88 -13.50 3.34
N THR A 110 5.76 -13.33 2.36
CA THR A 110 5.65 -12.23 1.40
C THR A 110 4.94 -12.68 0.14
N ILE A 111 3.99 -11.87 -0.33
CA ILE A 111 3.40 -11.93 -1.66
C ILE A 111 3.79 -10.67 -2.43
N LYS A 112 4.30 -10.83 -3.65
CA LYS A 112 4.54 -9.72 -4.58
C LYS A 112 3.67 -9.92 -5.83
N VAL A 113 2.75 -9.00 -6.09
CA VAL A 113 1.87 -9.00 -7.25
C VAL A 113 2.41 -8.04 -8.29
N TYR A 114 2.47 -8.47 -9.54
CA TYR A 114 2.97 -7.69 -10.66
C TYR A 114 1.80 -7.22 -11.52
N TYR A 115 1.37 -5.98 -11.29
CA TYR A 115 0.42 -5.30 -12.15
C TYR A 115 1.10 -4.87 -13.46
N ASN A 116 0.33 -4.33 -14.39
CA ASN A 116 0.87 -3.89 -15.67
C ASN A 116 1.88 -2.75 -15.53
N ASP A 117 1.64 -1.79 -14.65
CA ASP A 117 2.41 -0.55 -14.51
C ASP A 117 3.17 -0.44 -13.17
N TYR A 118 2.90 -1.32 -12.20
CA TYR A 118 3.58 -1.32 -10.90
C TYR A 118 3.61 -2.72 -10.26
N THR A 119 4.31 -2.83 -9.13
CA THR A 119 4.25 -4.02 -8.27
C THR A 119 3.76 -3.64 -6.89
N SER A 120 2.92 -4.47 -6.28
CA SER A 120 2.54 -4.35 -4.86
C SER A 120 3.15 -5.47 -4.06
N VAL A 121 3.71 -5.14 -2.90
CA VAL A 121 4.31 -6.11 -1.98
C VAL A 121 3.49 -6.14 -0.69
N GLY A 122 3.04 -7.33 -0.32
CA GLY A 122 2.26 -7.58 0.87
C GLY A 122 2.93 -8.60 1.80
N ILE A 123 2.88 -8.34 3.10
CA ILE A 123 3.24 -9.31 4.14
C ILE A 123 1.97 -9.97 4.66
N ILE A 124 1.81 -11.26 4.38
CA ILE A 124 0.70 -12.08 4.88
C ILE A 124 0.88 -12.24 6.39
N LYS A 125 -0.02 -11.65 7.17
CA LYS A 125 0.01 -11.71 8.64
C LYS A 125 -0.79 -12.90 9.18
N ASN A 126 -1.86 -13.28 8.48
CA ASN A 126 -2.73 -14.38 8.88
C ASN A 126 -3.47 -14.97 7.69
N ALA A 127 -3.66 -16.29 7.69
CA ALA A 127 -4.48 -17.00 6.72
C ALA A 127 -5.25 -18.13 7.44
N THR A 128 -6.56 -18.10 7.33
CA THR A 128 -7.46 -19.16 7.84
C THR A 128 -8.40 -19.59 6.72
N LYS A 129 -9.33 -20.50 7.02
CA LYS A 129 -10.36 -20.91 6.07
C LYS A 129 -11.21 -19.72 5.61
N ASP A 130 -11.53 -18.78 6.49
CA ASP A 130 -12.50 -17.71 6.20
C ASP A 130 -11.88 -16.31 6.19
N THR A 131 -10.63 -16.15 6.60
CA THR A 131 -9.98 -14.82 6.73
C THR A 131 -8.57 -14.80 6.16
N LEU A 132 -8.21 -13.70 5.50
CA LEU A 132 -6.86 -13.42 5.03
C LEU A 132 -6.49 -12.00 5.45
N LYS A 133 -5.31 -11.82 6.06
CA LYS A 133 -4.81 -10.51 6.47
C LYS A 133 -3.48 -10.25 5.79
N ILE A 134 -3.41 -9.19 5.01
CA ILE A 134 -2.19 -8.76 4.30
C ILE A 134 -1.88 -7.32 4.67
N ASP A 135 -0.63 -7.07 5.01
CA ASP A 135 -0.06 -5.76 5.26
C ASP A 135 0.65 -5.29 4.00
N TRP A 136 0.00 -4.40 3.25
CA TRP A 136 0.48 -3.91 1.97
C TRP A 136 1.40 -2.70 2.17
N ASP A 137 2.53 -2.70 1.46
CA ASP A 137 3.56 -1.65 1.41
C ASP A 137 3.07 -0.21 1.70
N GLU A 138 2.09 0.28 0.97
CA GLU A 138 1.62 1.67 1.04
C GLU A 138 0.21 1.83 1.64
N ASN A 139 -0.52 0.72 1.84
CA ASN A 139 -1.93 0.74 2.25
C ASN A 139 -2.17 0.14 3.65
N GLY A 140 -1.12 -0.38 4.29
CA GLY A 140 -1.19 -1.02 5.59
C GLY A 140 -2.00 -2.31 5.59
N ILE A 141 -2.52 -2.68 6.76
CA ILE A 141 -3.21 -3.95 6.98
C ILE A 141 -4.61 -3.91 6.38
N THR A 142 -4.85 -4.75 5.37
CA THR A 142 -6.18 -5.05 4.85
C THR A 142 -6.67 -6.40 5.39
N ASN A 143 -7.93 -6.43 5.83
CA ASN A 143 -8.61 -7.64 6.28
C ASN A 143 -9.55 -8.10 5.18
N TYR A 144 -9.33 -9.32 4.69
CA TYR A 144 -10.20 -9.97 3.74
C TYR A 144 -10.96 -11.10 4.40
N THR A 145 -12.17 -11.29 3.91
CA THR A 145 -13.03 -12.43 4.21
C THR A 145 -13.24 -13.25 2.95
N ARG A 146 -13.43 -14.56 3.11
CA ARG A 146 -13.71 -15.43 1.98
C ARG A 146 -15.07 -15.04 1.40
N TRP A 147 -15.11 -14.81 0.09
CA TRP A 147 -16.32 -14.50 -0.64
C TRP A 147 -17.28 -15.70 -0.64
N LYS A 148 -18.55 -15.46 -0.35
CA LYS A 148 -19.63 -16.47 -0.18
C LYS A 148 -20.87 -16.03 -0.95
N ASN A 149 -20.76 -15.94 -2.27
CA ASN A 149 -21.94 -15.76 -3.13
C ASN A 149 -22.65 -17.10 -3.34
#